data_AF-A0A940RG01-F1
#
_entry.id   AF-A0A940RG01-F1
#
_cell.length_a   1.000
_cell.length_b   1.000
_cell.length_c   1.000
_cell.angle_alpha   90.00
_cell.angle_beta   90.00
_cell.angle_gamma   90.00
#
_symmetry.space_group_name_H-M   'P 1'
#
loop_
_entity.id
_entity.type
_entity.pdbx_description
1 polymer ?
#
loop_
_entity_poly.entity_id
_entity_poly.type
_entity_poly.pdbx_seq_one_letter_code
_entity_poly.pdbx_strand_id
1 'polypeptide(L)'
;VQVLDSYKNETYVNGQAGSIYKQSIPLSNPTLPPGEWNVYDIAWTAPRFNDDGSLKSPAMVTVFFNGVLVQNNVTVKGETKWIGEPAYQKHGALPIMLQDHGDPSPAISFRNIWIRPL
;
A
#
# COMPACT_ATOMS: atom_id res chain seq x y z
N VAL A 1 1.47 -0.63 -0.12
CA VAL A 1 0.14 -0.82 0.52
C VAL A 1 0.33 -1.89 1.58
N GLN A 2 -0.10 -1.66 2.81
CA GLN A 2 0.11 -2.60 3.90
C GLN A 2 -0.76 -3.85 3.75
N VAL A 3 -0.16 -5.02 3.98
CA VAL A 3 -0.85 -6.30 4.13
C VAL A 3 -0.58 -6.80 5.55
N LEU A 4 -1.63 -7.02 6.33
CA LEU A 4 -1.55 -7.47 7.71
C LEU A 4 -2.86 -8.19 8.06
N ASP A 5 -2.81 -9.15 8.97
CA ASP A 5 -4.04 -9.61 9.62
C ASP A 5 -4.54 -8.52 10.58
N SER A 6 -5.58 -7.80 10.17
CA SER A 6 -6.28 -6.81 10.99
C SER A 6 -7.67 -7.29 11.42
N TYR A 7 -7.94 -8.59 11.39
CA TYR A 7 -9.18 -9.17 11.92
C TYR A 7 -9.05 -9.36 13.45
N LYS A 8 -9.76 -8.53 14.23
CA LYS A 8 -9.68 -8.53 15.71
C LYS A 8 -8.25 -8.42 16.25
N ASN A 9 -7.39 -7.73 15.51
CA ASN A 9 -5.99 -7.52 15.84
C ASN A 9 -5.69 -6.02 15.71
N GLU A 10 -5.69 -5.31 16.84
CA GLU A 10 -5.47 -3.88 16.87
C GLU A 10 -3.99 -3.52 16.68
N THR A 11 -3.74 -2.43 15.97
CA THR A 11 -2.41 -1.88 15.78
C THR A 11 -2.51 -0.37 15.54
N TYR A 12 -1.37 0.29 15.29
CA TYR A 12 -1.38 1.71 14.94
C TYR A 12 -2.10 1.93 13.60
N VAL A 13 -3.11 2.80 13.62
CA VAL A 13 -4.09 2.97 12.53
C VAL A 13 -3.49 3.36 11.18
N ASN A 14 -2.36 4.07 11.18
CA ASN A 14 -1.66 4.46 9.96
C ASN A 14 -0.75 3.34 9.40
N GLY A 15 -0.72 2.16 10.02
CA GLY A 15 0.02 0.99 9.53
C GLY A 15 -0.74 -0.32 9.60
N GLN A 16 -2.06 -0.28 9.76
CA GLN A 16 -2.95 -1.44 9.64
C GLN A 16 -3.19 -1.83 8.17
N ALA A 17 -3.87 -2.96 7.93
CA ALA A 17 -4.17 -3.46 6.59
C ALA A 17 -4.85 -2.40 5.70
N GLY A 18 -4.43 -2.29 4.43
CA GLY A 18 -4.96 -1.32 3.49
C GLY A 18 -4.43 0.12 3.66
N SER A 19 -3.58 0.39 4.65
CA SER A 19 -2.90 1.68 4.78
C SER A 19 -1.89 1.92 3.65
N ILE A 20 -1.67 3.20 3.33
CA ILE A 20 -0.38 3.62 2.77
C ILE A 20 0.54 3.80 3.97
N TYR A 21 1.41 2.81 4.19
CA TYR A 21 2.12 2.59 5.45
C TYR A 21 2.73 3.88 6.03
N LYS A 22 2.30 4.21 7.25
CA LYS A 22 2.60 5.42 8.04
C LYS A 22 2.26 6.76 7.39
N GLN A 23 1.59 6.79 6.24
CA GLN A 23 1.22 8.01 5.52
C GLN A 23 -0.29 8.29 5.48
N SER A 24 -1.11 7.26 5.26
CA SER A 24 -2.57 7.38 5.10
C SER A 24 -3.30 6.23 5.80
N ILE A 25 -4.20 6.58 6.73
CA ILE A 25 -5.09 5.65 7.43
C ILE A 25 -6.15 5.16 6.43
N PRO A 26 -6.43 3.85 6.33
CA PRO A 26 -7.49 3.35 5.47
C PRO A 26 -8.86 3.84 5.96
N LEU A 27 -9.78 4.14 5.02
CA LEU A 27 -11.12 4.66 5.33
C LEU A 27 -11.99 3.67 6.12
N SER A 28 -11.68 2.38 6.05
CA SER A 28 -12.35 1.31 6.77
C SER A 28 -11.41 0.10 6.94
N ASN A 29 -11.75 -0.80 7.85
CA ASN A 29 -11.10 -2.12 7.99
C ASN A 29 -12.10 -3.22 7.55
N PRO A 30 -12.04 -3.67 6.28
CA PRO A 30 -12.90 -4.74 5.75
C PRO A 30 -12.24 -6.13 5.83
N THR A 31 -11.25 -6.34 6.70
CA THR A 31 -10.46 -7.59 6.78
C THR A 31 -11.35 -8.79 7.13
N LEU A 32 -11.22 -9.87 6.35
CA LEU A 32 -11.88 -11.15 6.60
C LEU A 32 -11.07 -12.02 7.58
N PRO A 33 -11.72 -12.95 8.32
CA PRO A 33 -11.03 -13.82 9.27
C PRO A 33 -9.97 -14.73 8.59
N PRO A 34 -8.98 -15.22 9.37
CA PRO A 34 -8.00 -16.18 8.87
C PRO A 34 -8.64 -17.41 8.22
N GLY A 35 -8.08 -17.83 7.08
CA GLY A 35 -8.61 -18.91 6.25
C GLY A 35 -9.46 -18.43 5.07
N GLU A 36 -9.97 -17.20 5.12
CA GLU A 36 -10.64 -16.55 3.99
C GLU A 36 -9.67 -15.71 3.16
N TRP A 37 -10.03 -15.49 1.89
CA TRP A 37 -9.19 -14.73 0.97
C TRP A 37 -9.53 -13.25 0.99
N ASN A 38 -8.56 -12.46 1.42
CA ASN A 38 -8.58 -11.02 1.31
C ASN A 38 -8.17 -10.58 -0.11
N VAL A 39 -8.96 -9.72 -0.75
CA VAL A 39 -8.81 -9.29 -2.16
C VAL A 39 -8.48 -7.81 -2.22
N TYR A 40 -7.47 -7.46 -3.01
CA TYR A 40 -7.06 -6.08 -3.26
C TYR A 40 -7.19 -5.74 -4.75
N ASP A 41 -7.88 -4.64 -5.04
CA ASP A 41 -7.84 -3.99 -6.35
C ASP A 41 -7.18 -2.62 -6.18
N ILE A 42 -6.09 -2.39 -6.92
CA ILE A 42 -5.26 -1.20 -6.75
C ILE A 42 -5.11 -0.48 -8.10
N ALA A 43 -5.49 0.79 -8.12
CA ALA A 43 -5.17 1.71 -9.21
C ALA A 43 -4.02 2.64 -8.79
N TRP A 44 -3.02 2.77 -9.65
CA TRP A 44 -1.79 3.51 -9.36
C TRP A 44 -1.46 4.49 -10.48
N THR A 45 -1.28 5.75 -10.11
CA THR A 45 -0.70 6.78 -10.97
C THR A 45 0.73 7.04 -10.50
N ALA A 46 1.72 6.79 -11.37
CA ALA A 46 3.13 6.97 -11.04
C ALA A 46 3.50 8.45 -10.79
N PRO A 47 4.47 8.74 -9.91
CA PRO A 47 4.98 10.09 -9.76
C PRO A 47 5.74 10.52 -11.02
N ARG A 48 5.82 11.83 -11.25
CA ARG A 48 6.65 12.42 -12.30
C ARG A 48 7.68 13.33 -11.67
N PHE A 49 8.84 13.39 -12.30
CA PHE A 49 9.97 14.22 -11.88
C PHE A 49 10.35 15.18 -12.99
N ASN A 50 10.89 16.34 -12.61
CA ASN A 50 11.53 17.27 -13.53
C ASN A 50 12.95 16.77 -13.88
N ASP A 51 13.59 17.43 -14.84
CA ASP A 51 14.95 17.09 -15.27
C ASP A 51 15.97 17.29 -14.14
N ASP A 52 15.79 18.34 -13.34
CA ASP A 52 16.58 18.65 -12.13
C ASP A 52 16.38 17.64 -10.98
N GLY A 53 15.42 16.72 -11.12
CA GLY A 53 15.09 15.69 -10.15
C GLY A 53 14.12 16.09 -9.06
N SER A 54 13.63 17.34 -9.06
CA SER A 54 12.51 17.75 -8.22
C SER A 54 11.22 17.01 -8.60
N LEU A 55 10.33 16.83 -7.62
CA LEU A 55 9.02 16.22 -7.85
C LEU A 55 8.17 17.15 -8.72
N LYS A 56 7.68 16.64 -9.85
CA LYS A 56 6.75 17.33 -10.74
C LYS A 56 5.29 17.05 -10.38
N SER A 57 4.96 15.79 -10.12
CA SER A 57 3.65 15.37 -9.62
C SER A 57 3.78 14.14 -8.75
N PRO A 58 3.08 14.06 -7.60
CA PRO A 58 3.16 12.91 -6.71
C PRO A 58 2.46 11.69 -7.33
N ALA A 59 2.78 10.52 -6.77
CA ALA A 59 2.03 9.31 -7.04
C ALA A 59 0.66 9.40 -6.36
N MET A 60 -0.34 8.81 -7.01
CA MET A 60 -1.71 8.72 -6.49
C MET A 60 -2.14 7.26 -6.45
N VAL A 61 -2.86 6.87 -5.40
CA VAL A 61 -3.30 5.49 -5.22
C VAL A 61 -4.77 5.42 -4.81
N THR A 62 -5.51 4.53 -5.47
CA THR A 62 -6.83 4.10 -5.04
C THR A 62 -6.77 2.61 -4.71
N VAL A 63 -7.32 2.22 -3.56
CA VAL A 63 -7.31 0.84 -3.10
C VAL A 63 -8.73 0.45 -2.71
N PHE A 64 -9.23 -0.61 -3.32
CA PHE A 64 -10.36 -1.37 -2.82
C PHE A 64 -9.84 -2.61 -2.11
N PHE A 65 -10.35 -2.85 -0.91
CA PHE A 65 -10.04 -4.02 -0.10
C PHE A 65 -11.35 -4.75 0.17
N ASN A 66 -11.48 -5.98 -0.34
CA ASN A 66 -12.72 -6.78 -0.32
C ASN A 66 -13.94 -6.01 -0.89
N GLY A 67 -13.73 -5.27 -1.98
CA GLY A 67 -14.75 -4.42 -2.62
C GLY A 67 -15.07 -3.11 -1.90
N VAL A 68 -14.48 -2.86 -0.73
CA VAL A 68 -14.66 -1.62 0.04
C VAL A 68 -13.54 -0.64 -0.30
N LEU A 69 -13.89 0.60 -0.64
CA LEU A 69 -12.93 1.67 -0.89
C LEU A 69 -12.19 2.05 0.40
N VAL A 70 -10.90 1.75 0.49
CA VAL A 70 -10.07 2.03 1.68
C VAL A 70 -9.04 3.13 1.46
N GLN A 71 -8.65 3.42 0.23
CA GLN A 71 -7.87 4.61 -0.14
C GLN A 71 -8.54 5.23 -1.36
N ASN A 72 -9.01 6.48 -1.24
CA ASN A 72 -9.67 7.18 -2.33
C ASN A 72 -8.74 8.25 -2.93
N ASN A 73 -8.13 7.94 -4.08
CA ASN A 73 -7.22 8.82 -4.80
C ASN A 73 -6.23 9.56 -3.88
N VAL A 74 -5.53 8.79 -3.04
CA VAL A 74 -4.65 9.31 -2.01
C VAL A 74 -3.30 9.70 -2.60
N THR A 75 -2.85 10.91 -2.26
CA THR A 75 -1.51 11.39 -2.59
C THR A 75 -0.46 10.71 -1.73
N VAL A 76 0.49 10.02 -2.37
CA VAL A 76 1.66 9.43 -1.70
C VAL A 76 2.71 10.51 -1.47
N LYS A 77 3.29 10.55 -0.27
CA LYS A 77 4.24 11.59 0.14
C LYS A 77 5.71 11.27 -0.21
N GLY A 78 5.96 10.08 -0.73
CA GLY A 78 7.28 9.54 -1.04
C GLY A 78 7.38 8.09 -0.60
N GLU A 79 8.61 7.58 -0.47
CA GLU A 79 8.87 6.23 0.04
C GLU A 79 8.24 6.03 1.43
N THR A 80 7.56 4.91 1.64
CA THR A 80 7.03 4.54 2.96
C THR A 80 8.15 4.09 3.88
N LYS A 81 8.24 4.65 5.09
CA LYS A 81 9.32 4.36 6.05
C LYS A 81 8.79 3.93 7.40
N TRP A 82 9.53 3.05 8.09
CA TRP A 82 9.28 2.76 9.50
C TRP A 82 9.77 3.91 10.40
N ILE A 83 10.93 4.50 10.09
CA ILE A 83 11.51 5.62 10.83
C ILE A 83 11.76 6.80 9.89
N GLY A 84 11.38 8.00 10.33
CA GLY A 84 11.58 9.26 9.62
C GLY A 84 10.47 9.61 8.63
N GLU A 85 10.60 10.79 8.03
CA GLU A 85 9.61 11.31 7.09
C GLU A 85 9.77 10.71 5.68
N PRO A 86 8.65 10.52 4.96
CA PRO A 86 8.67 10.12 3.56
C PRO A 86 9.28 11.23 2.72
N ALA A 87 10.04 10.85 1.71
CA ALA A 87 10.58 11.76 0.72
C ALA A 87 10.62 11.06 -0.63
N TYR A 88 10.49 11.85 -1.69
CA TYR A 88 10.68 11.34 -3.05
C TYR A 88 12.17 11.32 -3.40
N GLN A 89 12.57 10.24 -4.06
CA GLN A 89 13.83 10.14 -4.78
C GLN A 89 13.50 9.89 -6.25
N LYS A 90 14.16 10.60 -7.18
CA LYS A 90 13.90 10.45 -8.62
C LYS A 90 14.09 8.99 -9.03
N HIS A 91 13.07 8.40 -9.63
CA HIS A 91 13.10 7.04 -10.14
C HIS A 91 12.28 6.91 -11.44
N GLY A 92 12.53 5.84 -12.19
CA GLY A 92 11.75 5.45 -13.37
C GLY A 92 10.67 4.43 -13.00
N ALA A 93 10.37 3.53 -13.95
CA ALA A 93 9.55 2.36 -13.67
C ALA A 93 10.26 1.42 -12.69
N LEU A 94 9.52 0.92 -11.71
CA LEU A 94 9.99 -0.03 -10.70
C LEU A 94 9.03 -1.23 -10.64
N PRO A 95 9.52 -2.42 -10.23
CA PRO A 95 8.67 -3.61 -10.11
C PRO A 95 7.70 -3.52 -8.93
N ILE A 96 6.73 -4.44 -8.89
CA ILE A 96 5.98 -4.74 -7.66
C ILE A 96 6.86 -5.61 -6.76
N MET A 97 6.97 -5.24 -5.50
CA MET A 97 7.67 -6.01 -4.47
C MET A 97 6.65 -6.53 -3.46
N LEU A 98 6.70 -7.84 -3.17
CA LEU A 98 5.98 -8.44 -2.04
C LEU A 98 6.96 -8.57 -0.86
N GLN A 99 6.53 -8.13 0.31
CA GLN A 99 7.38 -8.07 1.49
C GLN A 99 7.40 -9.42 2.21
N ASP A 100 8.60 -9.90 2.52
CA ASP A 100 8.84 -10.82 3.63
C ASP A 100 9.23 -9.97 4.85
N HIS A 101 8.38 -9.99 5.88
CA HIS A 101 8.48 -9.07 7.02
C HIS A 101 9.42 -9.59 8.13
N GLY A 102 9.80 -10.87 8.10
CA GLY A 102 10.80 -11.46 9.00
C GLY A 102 10.40 -11.59 10.47
N ASP A 103 9.14 -11.39 10.82
CA ASP A 103 8.61 -11.67 12.14
C ASP A 103 8.25 -13.17 12.29
N PRO A 104 8.06 -13.70 13.52
CA PRO A 104 7.88 -15.13 13.73
C PRO A 104 6.46 -15.64 13.43
N SER A 105 5.56 -14.81 12.87
CA SER A 105 4.22 -15.26 12.51
C SER A 105 4.24 -16.27 11.35
N PRO A 106 3.21 -17.13 11.25
CA PRO A 106 3.05 -17.99 10.08
C PRO A 106 2.99 -17.18 8.78
N ALA A 107 3.69 -17.64 7.75
CA ALA A 107 3.70 -16.99 6.44
C ALA A 107 2.30 -16.91 5.82
N ILE A 108 2.00 -15.78 5.18
CA ILE A 108 0.80 -15.62 4.36
C ILE A 108 0.98 -16.27 2.98
N SER A 109 -0.13 -16.49 2.27
CA SER A 109 -0.14 -17.04 0.91
C SER A 109 -0.78 -16.05 -0.06
N PHE A 110 -0.31 -16.04 -1.32
CA PHE A 110 -0.84 -15.20 -2.38
C PHE A 110 -1.40 -16.05 -3.52
N ARG A 111 -2.39 -15.52 -4.24
CA ARG A 111 -2.92 -16.09 -5.48
C ARG A 111 -3.48 -15.00 -6.39
N ASN A 112 -3.67 -15.33 -7.68
CA ASN A 112 -4.36 -14.48 -8.66
C ASN A 112 -3.78 -13.05 -8.76
N ILE A 113 -2.45 -12.94 -8.87
CA ILE A 113 -1.79 -11.65 -9.07
C ILE A 113 -1.65 -11.41 -10.57
N TRP A 114 -2.24 -10.33 -11.06
CA TRP A 114 -2.09 -9.86 -12.44
C TRP A 114 -1.96 -8.33 -12.44
N ILE A 115 -1.39 -7.79 -13.51
CA ILE A 115 -1.21 -6.36 -13.69
C ILE A 115 -1.56 -5.97 -15.13
N ARG A 116 -2.08 -4.77 -15.29
CA ARG A 116 -2.36 -4.13 -16.59
C ARG A 116 -1.87 -2.68 -16.54
N PRO A 117 -1.10 -2.21 -17.51
CA PRO A 117 -0.80 -0.78 -17.67
C PRO A 117 -2.08 0.05 -17.84
N LEU A 118 -2.02 1.32 -17.41
CA LEU A 118 -3.07 2.33 -17.58
C LEU A 118 -2.67 3.37 -18.63
#